data_AF-A0AAV8XJZ5-F1
#
_entry.id   AF-A0AAV8XJZ5-F1
#
_cell.length_a   1.000
_cell.length_b   1.000
_cell.length_c   1.000
_cell.angle_alpha   90.00
_cell.angle_beta   90.00
_cell.angle_gamma   90.00
#
_symmetry.space_group_name_H-M   'P 1'
#
loop_
_entity.id
_entity.type
_entity.pdbx_description
1 polymer ?
#
loop_
_entity_poly.entity_id
_entity_poly.type
_entity_poly.pdbx_seq_one_letter_code
_entity_poly.pdbx_strand_id
1 'polypeptide(L)'
;MEENRQSTSTLVASENEVSQTIVLRILRKENYHPYKFQFVQELNEDDPDRRLQFCETMMNLCQTNPNLHQQILFSDEATFCLNGTVNRQNCRIFSERNERRAGLERALDAMILV
;
A
#
# COMPACT_ATOMS: atom_id res chain seq x y z
N MET A 1 11.60 -4.94 -25.81
CA MET A 1 11.76 -3.64 -25.12
C MET A 1 10.72 -3.63 -24.03
N GLU A 2 11.16 -3.63 -22.78
CA GLU A 2 10.28 -3.75 -21.62
C GLU A 2 9.63 -2.38 -21.40
N GLU A 3 8.36 -2.28 -21.76
CA GLU A 3 7.59 -1.04 -21.70
C GLU A 3 7.43 -0.63 -20.23
N ASN A 4 8.05 0.50 -19.86
CA ASN A 4 8.01 1.05 -18.51
C ASN A 4 6.57 1.46 -18.16
N ARG A 5 5.79 0.53 -17.58
CA ARG A 5 4.35 0.65 -17.30
C ARG A 5 3.96 1.71 -16.26
N GLN A 6 4.88 2.51 -15.73
CA GLN A 6 4.62 3.42 -14.61
C GLN A 6 5.25 4.82 -14.81
N SER A 7 4.70 5.61 -15.74
CA SER A 7 5.05 7.03 -15.89
C SER A 7 4.12 7.92 -15.05
N THR A 8 4.68 8.94 -14.38
CA THR A 8 3.87 9.90 -13.62
C THR A 8 3.06 10.80 -14.56
N SER A 9 1.89 11.28 -14.13
CA SER A 9 1.08 12.19 -14.96
C SER A 9 1.80 13.48 -15.33
N THR A 10 2.76 13.92 -14.50
CA THR A 10 3.64 15.06 -14.80
C THR A 10 4.63 14.74 -15.91
N LEU A 11 5.24 13.54 -15.89
CA LEU A 11 6.15 13.11 -16.94
C LEU A 11 5.42 12.96 -18.27
N VAL A 12 4.26 12.28 -18.29
CA VAL A 12 3.42 12.14 -19.49
C VAL A 12 3.00 13.51 -20.02
N ALA A 13 2.68 14.46 -19.14
CA ALA A 13 2.36 15.82 -19.53
C ALA A 13 3.56 16.52 -20.21
N SER A 14 4.76 16.40 -19.63
CA SER A 14 5.98 16.99 -20.21
C SER A 14 6.38 16.35 -21.54
N GLU A 15 6.28 15.03 -21.68
CA GLU A 15 6.62 14.29 -22.92
C GLU A 15 5.68 14.64 -24.07
N ASN A 16 4.44 15.03 -23.76
CA ASN A 16 3.42 15.37 -24.75
C ASN A 16 3.19 16.89 -24.87
N GLU A 17 4.01 17.72 -24.20
CA GLU A 17 3.89 19.19 -24.18
C GLU A 17 2.49 19.70 -23.80
N VAL A 18 1.78 18.96 -22.94
CA VAL A 18 0.44 19.32 -22.44
C VAL A 18 0.48 19.64 -20.96
N SER A 19 -0.57 20.29 -20.45
CA SER A 19 -0.73 20.44 -18.99
C SER A 19 -1.11 19.11 -18.34
N GLN A 20 -0.67 18.90 -17.10
CA GLN A 20 -1.05 17.73 -16.29
C GLN A 20 -2.58 17.59 -16.17
N THR A 21 -3.31 18.70 -16.13
CA THR A 21 -4.78 18.72 -16.08
C THR A 21 -5.41 18.05 -17.30
N ILE A 22 -4.81 18.19 -18.50
CA ILE A 22 -5.28 17.53 -19.72
C ILE A 22 -5.11 16.01 -19.58
N VAL A 23 -3.95 15.56 -19.12
CA VAL A 23 -3.67 14.13 -18.88
C VAL A 23 -4.69 13.54 -17.90
N LEU A 24 -4.94 14.21 -16.77
CA LEU A 24 -5.93 13.76 -15.79
C LEU A 24 -7.36 13.76 -16.35
N ARG A 25 -7.70 14.70 -17.24
CA ARG A 25 -9.02 14.75 -17.89
C ARG A 25 -9.19 13.59 -18.88
N ILE A 26 -8.17 13.25 -19.65
CA ILE A 26 -8.17 12.11 -20.56
C ILE A 26 -8.32 10.82 -19.76
N LEU A 27 -7.53 10.61 -18.71
CA LEU A 27 -7.63 9.43 -17.84
C LEU A 27 -9.06 9.25 -17.29
N ARG A 28 -9.71 10.32 -16.84
CA ARG A 28 -11.11 10.26 -16.39
C ARG A 28 -12.09 9.94 -17.51
N LYS A 29 -11.87 10.49 -18.72
CA LYS A 29 -12.72 10.25 -19.89
C LYS A 29 -12.65 8.79 -20.34
N GLU A 30 -11.45 8.21 -20.31
CA GLU A 30 -11.20 6.80 -20.64
C GLU A 30 -11.52 5.85 -19.48
N ASN A 31 -12.22 6.31 -18.43
CA ASN A 31 -12.63 5.53 -17.26
C ASN A 31 -11.48 4.91 -16.44
N TYR A 32 -10.29 5.51 -16.45
CA TYR A 32 -9.23 5.12 -15.53
C TYR A 32 -9.52 5.64 -14.12
N HIS A 33 -9.25 4.80 -13.14
CA HIS A 33 -9.46 5.11 -11.73
C HIS A 33 -8.13 5.20 -10.97
N PRO A 34 -7.93 6.22 -10.13
CA PRO A 34 -6.77 6.27 -9.25
C PRO A 34 -6.89 5.23 -8.13
N TYR A 35 -5.87 4.39 -8.01
CA TYR A 35 -5.68 3.43 -6.95
C TYR A 35 -4.43 3.77 -6.14
N LYS A 36 -4.52 3.67 -4.81
CA LYS A 36 -3.38 3.84 -3.92
C LYS A 36 -2.72 2.47 -3.76
N PHE A 37 -1.51 2.33 -4.30
CA PHE A 37 -0.76 1.09 -4.17
C PHE A 37 -0.36 0.87 -2.71
N GLN A 38 -0.68 -0.30 -2.17
CA GLN A 38 -0.27 -0.72 -0.84
C GLN A 38 0.89 -1.69 -0.99
N PHE A 39 2.07 -1.27 -0.53
CA PHE A 39 3.17 -2.21 -0.31
C PHE A 39 2.92 -2.91 1.02
N VAL A 40 2.55 -4.18 0.94
CA VAL A 40 2.53 -5.07 2.11
C VAL A 40 3.89 -5.76 2.20
N GLN A 41 4.36 -5.98 3.43
CA GLN A 41 5.52 -6.82 3.65
C GLN A 41 5.16 -8.25 3.27
N GLU A 42 6.04 -8.90 2.51
CA GLU A 42 5.92 -10.33 2.25
C GLU A 42 6.06 -11.11 3.56
N LEU A 43 5.13 -12.02 3.81
CA LEU A 43 5.16 -12.88 4.99
C LEU A 43 5.88 -14.18 4.62
N ASN A 44 6.79 -14.61 5.47
CA ASN A 44 7.35 -15.95 5.41
C ASN A 44 6.32 -16.98 5.88
N GLU A 45 6.55 -18.25 5.57
CA GLU A 45 5.67 -19.37 5.91
C GLU A 45 5.35 -19.43 7.42
N ASP A 46 6.33 -19.12 8.27
CA ASP A 46 6.18 -19.11 9.74
C ASP A 46 5.48 -17.87 10.32
N ASP A 47 5.43 -16.77 9.55
CA ASP A 47 4.98 -15.47 10.10
C ASP A 47 3.51 -15.47 10.55
N PRO A 48 2.56 -16.14 9.87
CA PRO A 48 1.18 -16.28 10.35
C PRO A 48 1.10 -16.87 11.76
N ASP A 49 1.80 -17.98 12.02
CA ASP A 49 1.77 -18.68 13.30
C ASP A 49 2.38 -17.82 14.42
N ARG A 50 3.53 -17.19 14.16
CA ARG A 50 4.19 -16.30 15.13
C ARG A 50 3.32 -15.09 15.49
N ARG A 51 2.64 -14.52 14.49
CA ARG A 51 1.72 -13.39 14.69
C ARG A 51 0.48 -13.82 15.48
N LEU A 52 -0.07 -14.99 15.21
CA LEU A 52 -1.20 -15.54 15.95
C LEU A 52 -0.83 -15.76 17.43
N GLN A 53 0.30 -16.43 17.68
CA GLN A 53 0.80 -16.67 19.03
C GLN A 53 1.03 -15.36 19.81
N PHE A 54 1.58 -14.34 19.15
CA PHE A 54 1.75 -13.01 19.73
C PHE A 54 0.39 -12.39 20.11
N CYS A 55 -0.58 -12.43 19.19
CA CYS A 55 -1.92 -11.90 19.43
C CYS A 55 -2.61 -12.60 20.61
N GLU A 56 -2.57 -13.93 20.67
CA GLU A 56 -3.14 -14.70 21.78
C GLU A 56 -2.50 -14.33 23.12
N THR A 57 -1.16 -14.24 23.15
CA THR A 57 -0.41 -13.83 24.33
C THR A 57 -0.80 -12.42 24.79
N MET A 58 -0.82 -11.46 23.86
CA MET A 58 -1.18 -10.07 24.16
C MET A 58 -2.63 -9.95 24.63
N MET A 59 -3.58 -10.70 24.05
CA MET A 59 -4.98 -10.72 24.49
C MET A 59 -5.11 -11.20 25.94
N ASN A 60 -4.42 -12.28 26.31
CA ASN A 60 -4.42 -12.80 27.67
C ASN A 60 -3.83 -11.80 28.68
N LEU A 61 -2.75 -11.10 28.29
CA LEU A 61 -2.15 -10.05 29.11
C LEU A 61 -3.09 -8.86 29.29
N CYS A 62 -3.78 -8.43 28.24
CA CYS A 62 -4.80 -7.37 28.31
C CYS A 62 -5.98 -7.75 29.22
N GLN A 63 -6.42 -9.01 29.20
CA GLN A 63 -7.49 -9.49 30.09
C GLN A 63 -7.06 -9.54 31.55
N THR A 64 -5.82 -9.97 31.80
CA THR A 64 -5.27 -10.11 33.15
C THR A 64 -4.92 -8.75 33.77
N ASN A 65 -4.48 -7.80 32.95
CA ASN A 65 -4.09 -6.47 33.35
C ASN A 65 -4.80 -5.40 32.49
N PRO A 66 -5.96 -4.90 32.93
CA PRO A 66 -6.73 -3.87 32.21
C PRO A 66 -5.94 -2.58 31.92
N ASN A 67 -4.91 -2.27 32.73
CA ASN A 67 -4.10 -1.06 32.60
C ASN A 67 -2.80 -1.28 31.81
N LEU A 68 -2.62 -2.44 31.17
CA LEU A 68 -1.41 -2.79 30.42
C LEU A 68 -1.03 -1.71 29.38
N HIS A 69 -2.04 -1.11 28.73
CA HIS A 69 -1.85 -0.05 27.75
C HIS A 69 -1.12 1.20 28.29
N GLN A 70 -1.16 1.45 29.61
CA GLN A 70 -0.46 2.56 30.25
C GLN A 70 0.98 2.21 30.63
N GLN A 71 1.33 0.93 30.59
CA GLN A 71 2.64 0.40 30.99
C GLN A 71 3.54 0.11 29.77
N ILE A 72 2.98 0.17 28.56
CA ILE A 72 3.74 -0.05 27.33
C ILE A 72 4.13 1.29 26.72
N LEU A 73 5.43 1.47 26.49
CA LEU A 73 5.96 2.57 25.69
C LEU A 73 6.49 2.00 24.37
N PHE A 74 5.84 2.36 23.27
CA PHE A 74 6.30 2.01 21.93
C PHE A 74 7.33 3.03 21.44
N SER A 75 8.39 2.54 20.82
CA SER A 75 9.41 3.34 20.13
C SER A 75 9.62 2.79 18.74
N ASP A 76 9.87 3.66 17.76
CA ASP A 76 10.20 3.30 16.39
C ASP A 76 11.19 4.32 15.81
N GLU A 77 11.91 3.92 14.76
CA GLU A 77 12.83 4.79 14.02
C GLU A 77 12.26 5.14 12.65
N ALA A 78 12.30 6.42 12.30
CA ALA A 78 11.87 6.89 10.98
C ALA A 78 13.03 7.58 10.27
N THR A 79 13.24 7.21 9.00
CA THR A 79 14.23 7.87 8.14
C THR A 79 13.57 8.98 7.33
N PHE A 80 14.12 10.20 7.39
CA PHE A 80 13.67 11.34 6.61
C PHE A 80 14.73 11.74 5.57
N CYS A 81 14.34 11.78 4.29
CA CYS A 81 15.22 12.16 3.19
C CYS A 81 14.87 13.56 2.66
N LEU A 82 15.85 14.46 2.57
CA LEU A 82 15.67 15.83 2.05
C LEU A 82 15.67 15.91 0.51
N ASN A 83 16.06 14.83 -0.17
CA ASN A 83 16.24 14.79 -1.63
C ASN A 83 14.95 14.53 -2.43
N GLY A 84 13.77 14.63 -1.81
CA GLY A 84 12.49 14.48 -2.51
C GLY A 84 12.20 13.05 -2.98
N THR A 85 12.72 12.03 -2.30
CA THR A 85 12.30 10.65 -2.53
C THR A 85 10.77 10.59 -2.55
N VAL A 86 10.19 9.92 -3.55
CA VAL A 86 8.74 9.85 -3.75
C VAL A 86 8.08 9.40 -2.46
N ASN A 87 7.28 10.29 -1.85
CA ASN A 87 6.45 9.91 -0.72
C ASN A 87 5.50 8.81 -1.19
N ARG A 88 5.75 7.57 -0.76
CA ARG A 88 4.97 6.39 -1.15
C ARG A 88 3.48 6.57 -0.84
N GLN A 89 3.13 7.39 0.16
CA GLN A 89 1.74 7.71 0.48
C GLN A 89 1.02 8.51 -0.62
N ASN A 90 1.76 9.28 -1.43
CA ASN A 90 1.23 10.06 -2.54
C ASN A 90 1.24 9.30 -3.87
N CYS A 91 1.85 8.11 -3.93
CA CYS A 91 1.89 7.29 -5.13
C CYS A 91 0.48 6.75 -5.46
N ARG A 92 -0.02 7.10 -6.64
CA ARG A 92 -1.29 6.62 -7.18
C ARG A 92 -1.08 6.12 -8.59
N ILE A 93 -1.61 4.93 -8.86
CA ILE A 93 -1.59 4.30 -10.18
C ILE A 93 -2.98 4.48 -10.78
N PHE A 94 -3.05 4.82 -12.06
CA PHE A 94 -4.30 4.88 -12.81
C PHE A 94 -4.46 3.57 -13.59
N SER A 95 -5.58 2.89 -13.42
CA SER A 95 -5.89 1.62 -14.09
C SER A 95 -7.34 1.63 -14.56
N GLU A 96 -7.62 0.98 -15.70
CA GLU A 96 -8.99 0.77 -16.21
C GLU A 96 -9.79 -0.14 -15.28
N ARG A 97 -9.12 -1.13 -14.68
CA ARG A 97 -9.73 -2.01 -13.68
C ARG A 97 -9.74 -1.26 -12.34
N ASN A 98 -10.90 -1.19 -11.70
CA ASN A 98 -10.97 -0.73 -10.31
C ASN A 98 -10.29 -1.74 -9.39
N GLU A 99 -8.97 -1.62 -9.21
CA GLU A 99 -8.12 -2.52 -8.44
C GLU A 99 -8.47 -2.56 -6.94
N ARG A 100 -9.34 -1.67 -6.46
CA ARG A 100 -9.95 -1.80 -5.12
C ARG A 100 -10.68 -3.13 -4.93
N ARG A 101 -11.15 -3.78 -6.01
CA ARG A 101 -11.73 -5.14 -5.97
C ARG A 101 -10.69 -6.25 -6.19
N ALA A 102 -9.64 -5.99 -6.98
CA ALA A 102 -8.63 -6.99 -7.33
C ALA A 102 -7.62 -7.27 -6.20
N GLY A 103 -7.40 -6.30 -5.29
CA GLY A 103 -6.60 -6.53 -4.08
C GLY A 103 -7.21 -7.54 -3.11
N LEU A 104 -8.54 -7.71 -3.14
CA LEU A 104 -9.23 -8.75 -2.36
C LEU A 104 -9.06 -10.14 -3.00
N GLU A 105 -9.10 -10.24 -4.33
CA GLU A 105 -8.94 -11.51 -5.05
C GLU A 105 -7.51 -12.05 -4.92
N ARG A 106 -6.48 -11.20 -4.95
CA ARG A 106 -5.10 -11.67 -4.71
C ARG A 106 -4.81 -12.03 -3.26
N ALA A 107 -5.59 -11.51 -2.31
CA ALA A 107 -5.54 -11.95 -0.92
C ALA A 107 -6.30 -13.28 -0.71
N LEU A 108 -7.37 -13.52 -1.48
CA LEU A 108 -8.12 -14.79 -1.46
C LEU A 108 -7.35 -15.93 -2.16
N ASP A 109 -6.64 -15.65 -3.25
CA ASP A 109 -5.79 -16.65 -3.93
C ASP A 109 -4.57 -17.07 -3.07
N ALA A 110 -4.10 -16.20 -2.17
CA ALA A 110 -3.09 -16.53 -1.16
C ALA A 110 -3.67 -17.24 0.08
N MET A 111 -4.99 -17.25 0.25
CA MET A 111 -5.68 -17.82 1.42
C MET A 111 -6.40 -19.15 1.10
N ILE A 112 -6.40 -19.61 -0.15
CA ILE A 112 -7.00 -20.90 -0.60
C ILE A 112 -5.93 -21.98 -0.90
N LEU A 113 -4.65 -21.68 -0.64
CA LEU A 113 -3.55 -22.67 -0.70
C LEU A 113 -2.82 -22.77 0.65
N VAL A 114 -3.58 -22.90 1.74
CA VAL A 114 -3.29 -23.74 2.92
C VAL A 114 -4.61 -24.32 3.42
#